data_AF-A0A957M4L8-F1
#
_entry.id   AF-A0A957M4L8-F1
#
_cell.length_a   1.000
_cell.length_b   1.000
_cell.length_c   1.000
_cell.angle_alpha   90.00
_cell.angle_beta   90.00
_cell.angle_gamma   90.00
#
_symmetry.space_group_name_H-M   'P 1'
#
loop_
_entity.id
_entity.type
_entity.pdbx_description
1 polymer ?
#
loop_
_entity_poly.entity_id
_entity_poly.type
_entity_poly.pdbx_seq_one_letter_code
_entity_poly.pdbx_strand_id
1 'polypeptide(L)'
;MSNRKETPDLLGELLGETERPARTREAVAGTSAQSPAQSSSKSAGQRSTRKAASRATQSRATWEYLELIVRDFRGWRVRYLNGDKVRNWKDGPLLSERLADLGADGWEMAGVLDTGRFERAVYFKRMQQTPKESE
;
A
#
# COMPACT_ATOMS: atom_id res chain seq x y z
N MET A 1 -45.45 21.81 -4.13
CA MET A 1 -44.45 21.54 -5.18
C MET A 1 -43.08 21.73 -4.55
N SER A 2 -42.38 20.65 -4.21
CA SER A 2 -41.09 20.72 -3.50
C SER A 2 -39.95 20.55 -4.48
N ASN A 3 -39.31 21.67 -4.82
CA ASN A 3 -38.12 21.73 -5.67
C ASN A 3 -36.92 21.20 -4.86
N ARG A 4 -36.44 19.98 -5.14
CA ARG A 4 -35.17 19.48 -4.58
C ARG A 4 -34.04 19.99 -5.47
N LYS A 5 -33.08 20.71 -4.88
CA LYS A 5 -31.86 21.16 -5.55
C LYS A 5 -31.00 19.93 -5.88
N GLU A 6 -30.66 19.76 -7.16
CA GLU A 6 -29.67 18.78 -7.60
C GLU A 6 -28.33 19.03 -6.92
N THR A 7 -27.69 17.96 -6.45
CA THR A 7 -26.35 18.00 -5.88
C THR A 7 -25.36 17.78 -7.03
N PRO A 8 -24.42 18.69 -7.29
CA PRO A 8 -23.47 18.52 -8.39
C PRO A 8 -22.55 17.33 -8.14
N ASP A 9 -22.39 16.49 -9.17
CA ASP A 9 -21.58 15.28 -9.15
C ASP A 9 -20.10 15.63 -9.39
N LEU A 10 -19.39 15.94 -8.29
CA LEU A 10 -17.98 16.35 -8.32
C LEU A 10 -17.02 15.20 -8.65
N LEU A 11 -17.49 13.95 -8.71
CA LEU A 11 -16.63 12.78 -8.95
C LEU A 11 -16.38 12.51 -10.44
N GLY A 12 -17.29 12.94 -11.32
CA GLY A 12 -17.11 12.81 -12.78
C GLY A 12 -16.00 13.71 -13.33
N GLU A 13 -15.81 14.89 -12.72
CA GLU A 13 -14.85 15.90 -13.19
C GLU A 13 -13.40 15.51 -12.85
N LEU A 14 -13.18 14.84 -11.70
CA LEU A 14 -11.85 14.39 -11.29
C LEU A 14 -11.33 13.15 -12.06
N LEU A 15 -12.23 12.33 -12.61
CA LEU A 15 -11.85 11.14 -13.39
C LEU A 15 -11.72 11.40 -14.91
N GLY A 16 -12.14 12.58 -15.39
CA GLY A 16 -12.24 12.91 -16.81
C GLY A 16 -11.00 13.50 -17.48
N GLU A 17 -10.01 14.01 -16.73
CA GLU A 17 -8.82 14.64 -17.30
C GLU A 17 -7.72 13.60 -17.64
N THR A 18 -7.97 12.81 -18.68
CA THR A 18 -6.90 12.08 -19.40
C THR A 18 -6.77 12.65 -20.80
N GLU A 19 -6.15 13.83 -20.94
CA GLU A 19 -5.64 14.30 -22.23
C GLU A 19 -4.11 14.20 -22.26
N ARG A 20 -3.63 13.07 -22.79
CA ARG A 20 -2.30 12.97 -23.42
C ARG A 20 -2.36 13.63 -24.80
N PRO A 21 -1.33 14.36 -25.21
CA PRO A 21 -0.94 14.36 -26.61
C PRO A 21 0.37 13.59 -26.84
N ALA A 22 0.29 12.75 -27.86
CA ALA A 22 1.33 11.92 -28.43
C ALA A 22 2.47 12.72 -29.10
N ARG A 23 3.68 12.16 -29.04
CA ARG A 23 4.88 12.39 -29.90
C ARG A 23 5.92 11.38 -29.41
N THR A 24 6.70 10.64 -30.18
CA THR A 24 6.97 10.53 -31.62
C THR A 24 7.51 9.11 -31.80
N ARG A 25 7.07 8.40 -32.85
CA ARG A 25 7.70 7.15 -33.29
C ARG A 25 9.04 7.50 -33.93
N GLU A 26 10.15 7.11 -33.32
CA GLU A 26 11.42 6.93 -34.02
C GLU A 26 11.74 5.44 -34.07
N ALA A 27 11.91 4.97 -35.31
CA ALA A 27 12.35 3.64 -35.64
C ALA A 27 13.87 3.56 -35.48
N VAL A 28 14.34 2.49 -34.84
CA VAL A 28 15.72 2.00 -35.02
C VAL A 28 15.71 0.48 -34.95
N ALA A 29 16.47 -0.09 -35.88
CA ALA A 29 16.47 -1.47 -36.32
C ALA A 29 17.37 -2.39 -35.48
N GLY A 30 17.20 -3.69 -35.71
CA GLY A 30 18.11 -4.78 -35.31
C GLY A 30 17.60 -5.56 -34.10
N THR A 31 17.57 -6.88 -34.03
CA THR A 31 18.17 -7.93 -34.85
C THR A 31 17.40 -9.22 -34.55
N SER A 32 17.08 -10.00 -35.59
CA SER A 32 16.50 -11.34 -35.48
C SER A 32 17.43 -12.32 -34.77
N ALA A 33 16.92 -13.13 -33.84
CA ALA A 33 17.57 -14.38 -33.40
C ALA A 33 16.55 -15.40 -32.87
N GLN A 34 16.12 -16.26 -33.80
CA GLN A 34 15.82 -17.70 -33.68
C GLN A 34 15.32 -18.29 -32.35
N SER A 35 14.07 -18.76 -32.39
CA SER A 35 13.59 -19.94 -31.67
C SER A 35 14.36 -21.20 -32.10
N PRO A 36 14.66 -22.12 -31.16
CA PRO A 36 14.75 -23.54 -31.47
C PRO A 36 13.48 -24.28 -31.05
N ALA A 37 13.23 -25.31 -31.84
CA ALA A 37 12.03 -26.09 -31.91
C ALA A 37 11.84 -27.08 -30.75
N GLN A 38 10.59 -27.53 -30.71
CA GLN A 38 10.02 -28.66 -30.01
C GLN A 38 10.93 -29.90 -29.97
N SER A 39 11.02 -30.53 -28.80
CA SER A 39 11.25 -31.97 -28.69
C SER A 39 10.17 -32.58 -27.80
N SER A 40 9.26 -33.31 -28.44
CA SER A 40 8.27 -34.18 -27.83
C SER A 40 8.92 -35.49 -27.38
N SER A 41 8.75 -35.85 -26.11
CA SER A 41 8.88 -37.24 -25.65
C SER A 41 7.63 -37.64 -24.86
N LYS A 42 6.83 -38.51 -25.47
CA LYS A 42 5.87 -39.40 -24.81
C LYS A 42 6.61 -40.22 -23.75
N SER A 43 6.05 -40.39 -22.57
CA SER A 43 5.42 -41.67 -22.15
C SER A 43 5.19 -41.77 -20.63
N ALA A 44 4.20 -42.61 -20.32
CA ALA A 44 3.94 -43.28 -19.05
C ALA A 44 3.23 -42.47 -17.96
N GLY A 45 1.97 -42.86 -17.73
CA GLY A 45 1.06 -42.23 -16.81
C GLY A 45 1.50 -42.35 -15.35
N GLN A 46 1.37 -41.23 -14.64
CA GLN A 46 1.39 -41.23 -13.20
C GLN A 46 0.01 -40.83 -12.68
N ARG A 47 -0.68 -41.88 -12.26
CA ARG A 47 -1.87 -41.95 -11.39
C ARG A 47 -2.18 -40.61 -10.71
N SER A 48 -3.28 -40.01 -11.13
CA SER A 48 -3.88 -38.84 -10.49
C SER A 48 -4.28 -39.19 -9.05
N THR A 49 -3.37 -38.96 -8.10
CA THR A 49 -3.76 -38.72 -6.73
C THR A 49 -4.37 -37.34 -6.72
N ARG A 50 -5.69 -37.23 -6.88
CA ARG A 50 -6.43 -36.03 -6.49
C ARG A 50 -6.30 -35.91 -4.97
N LYS A 51 -5.14 -35.43 -4.52
CA LYS A 51 -5.00 -34.79 -3.23
C LYS A 51 -5.97 -33.62 -3.34
N ALA A 52 -7.11 -33.73 -2.67
CA ALA A 52 -8.05 -32.64 -2.55
C ALA A 52 -7.21 -31.41 -2.21
N ALA A 53 -7.16 -30.47 -3.15
CA ALA A 53 -6.55 -29.18 -2.88
C ALA A 53 -7.38 -28.65 -1.71
N SER A 54 -6.80 -28.67 -0.51
CA SER A 54 -7.35 -27.91 0.60
C SER A 54 -7.51 -26.51 0.02
N ARG A 55 -8.77 -26.10 -0.15
CA ARG A 55 -9.12 -24.78 -0.63
C ARG A 55 -8.58 -23.86 0.44
N ALA A 56 -7.34 -23.43 0.27
CA ALA A 56 -6.70 -22.51 1.17
C ALA A 56 -7.60 -21.29 1.17
N THR A 57 -8.35 -21.12 2.25
CA THR A 57 -9.13 -19.92 2.50
C THR A 57 -8.13 -18.80 2.42
N GLN A 58 -8.12 -18.09 1.30
CA GLN A 58 -7.28 -16.93 1.09
C GLN A 58 -7.71 -15.94 2.16
N SER A 59 -6.92 -15.84 3.23
CA SER A 59 -6.99 -14.77 4.20
C SER A 59 -7.03 -13.48 3.40
N ARG A 60 -8.18 -12.79 3.40
CA ARG A 60 -8.31 -11.51 2.70
C ARG A 60 -7.29 -10.58 3.34
N ALA A 61 -6.23 -10.25 2.61
CA ALA A 61 -5.23 -9.31 3.08
C ALA A 61 -5.91 -7.95 3.19
N THR A 62 -6.10 -7.48 4.43
CA THR A 62 -6.68 -6.17 4.71
C THR A 62 -5.53 -5.23 5.06
N TRP A 63 -5.53 -4.03 4.48
CA TRP A 63 -4.54 -3.02 4.82
C TRP A 63 -4.94 -2.29 6.11
N GLU A 64 -3.97 -2.17 7.01
CA GLU A 64 -4.00 -1.29 8.17
C GLU A 64 -3.24 0.00 7.87
N TYR A 65 -3.71 1.11 8.43
CA TYR A 65 -3.06 2.42 8.34
C TYR A 65 -2.86 3.01 9.73
N LEU A 66 -1.75 3.73 9.90
CA LEU A 66 -1.39 4.42 11.14
C LEU A 66 -0.97 5.85 10.79
N GLU A 67 -1.54 6.82 11.49
CA GLU A 67 -1.17 8.23 11.39
C GLU A 67 -0.43 8.65 12.66
N LEU A 68 0.74 9.28 12.48
CA LEU A 68 1.46 9.96 13.55
C LEU A 68 1.55 11.44 13.23
N ILE A 69 1.15 12.29 14.16
CA ILE A 69 1.48 13.71 14.09
C ILE A 69 2.66 13.95 15.00
N VAL A 70 3.77 14.37 14.41
CA VAL A 70 5.02 14.65 15.12
C VAL A 70 5.22 16.16 15.25
N ARG A 71 5.85 16.57 16.34
CA ARG A 71 6.24 17.95 16.57
C ARG A 71 7.71 18.04 16.93
N ASP A 72 8.39 19.07 16.44
CA ASP A 72 9.76 19.37 16.85
C ASP A 72 9.79 19.98 18.26
N PHE A 73 10.35 19.23 19.20
CA PHE A 73 10.66 19.66 20.56
C PHE A 73 11.87 18.87 21.07
N ARG A 74 13.05 19.49 20.98
CA ARG A 74 14.34 18.81 21.22
C ARG A 74 14.45 17.54 20.36
N GLY A 75 14.07 17.67 19.08
CA GLY A 75 13.89 16.56 18.15
C GLY A 75 12.41 16.29 17.84
N TRP A 76 12.17 15.55 16.76
CA TRP A 76 10.82 15.17 16.35
C TRP A 76 10.24 14.13 17.30
N ARG A 77 9.10 14.43 17.93
CA ARG A 77 8.42 13.54 18.88
C ARG A 77 6.96 13.35 18.49
N VAL A 78 6.41 12.17 18.75
CA VAL A 78 5.02 11.84 18.44
C VAL A 78 4.09 12.56 19.41
N ARG A 79 3.30 13.50 18.89
CA ARG A 79 2.31 14.27 19.65
C ARG A 79 0.91 13.66 19.56
N TYR A 80 0.53 13.14 18.40
CA TYR A 80 -0.71 12.41 18.21
C TYR A 80 -0.45 11.07 17.50
N LEU A 81 -1.25 10.06 17.85
CA LEU A 81 -1.25 8.74 17.25
C LEU A 81 -2.71 8.41 16.89
N ASN A 82 -3.00 8.22 15.60
CA ASN A 82 -4.35 8.02 15.06
C ASN A 82 -5.38 9.06 15.57
N GLY A 83 -4.97 10.32 15.65
CA GLY A 83 -5.80 11.41 16.17
C GLY A 83 -5.80 11.53 17.70
N ASP A 84 -5.37 10.52 18.45
CA ASP A 84 -5.30 10.57 19.91
C ASP A 84 -4.03 11.27 20.38
N LYS A 85 -4.19 12.22 21.30
CA LYS A 85 -3.05 12.96 21.86
C LYS A 85 -2.27 12.09 22.83
N VAL A 86 -0.97 11.93 22.56
CA VAL A 86 -0.07 11.20 23.45
C VAL A 86 0.15 12.01 24.74
N ARG A 87 -0.09 11.37 25.88
CA ARG A 87 0.16 11.95 27.21
C ARG A 87 1.67 12.16 27.37
N ASN A 88 2.06 13.31 27.91
CA ASN A 88 3.47 13.67 28.14
C ASN A 88 4.38 13.52 26.91
N TRP A 89 3.85 13.79 25.71
CA TRP A 89 4.57 13.61 24.44
C TRP A 89 5.94 14.31 24.37
N LYS A 90 6.16 15.36 25.16
CA LYS A 90 7.45 16.09 25.24
C LYS A 90 8.59 15.24 25.79
N ASP A 91 8.26 14.28 26.66
CA ASP A 91 9.19 13.35 27.29
C ASP A 91 9.10 11.94 26.66
N GLY A 92 8.22 11.77 25.66
CA GLY A 92 8.03 10.50 24.95
C GLY A 92 9.20 10.18 24.00
N PRO A 93 9.23 8.99 23.38
CA PRO A 93 10.32 8.58 22.50
C PRO A 93 10.50 9.53 21.30
N LEU A 94 11.73 9.59 20.79
CA LEU A 94 12.01 10.30 19.54
C LEU A 94 11.34 9.58 18.37
N LEU A 95 11.03 10.32 17.31
CA LEU A 95 10.46 9.75 16.08
C LEU A 95 11.37 8.64 15.52
N SER A 96 12.69 8.79 15.58
CA SER A 96 13.64 7.78 15.13
C SER A 96 13.51 6.45 15.88
N GLU A 97 13.32 6.50 17.19
CA GLU A 97 13.09 5.30 18.02
C GLU A 97 11.75 4.67 17.65
N ARG A 98 10.71 5.52 17.52
CA ARG A 98 9.39 5.04 17.13
C ARG A 98 9.37 4.42 15.73
N LEU A 99 10.15 4.94 14.79
CA LEU A 99 10.31 4.38 13.45
C LEU A 99 10.97 3.00 13.49
N ALA A 100 11.96 2.82 14.35
CA ALA A 100 12.59 1.51 14.54
C ALA A 100 11.60 0.48 15.10
N ASP A 101 10.83 0.85 16.13
CA ASP A 101 9.77 -0.01 16.69
C ASP A 101 8.72 -0.36 15.62
N LEU A 102 8.25 0.64 14.87
CA LEU A 102 7.24 0.45 13.82
C LEU A 102 7.76 -0.44 12.69
N GLY A 103 9.02 -0.27 12.29
CA GLY A 103 9.66 -1.15 11.31
C GLY A 103 9.76 -2.59 11.80
N ALA A 104 10.09 -2.80 13.08
CA ALA A 104 10.11 -4.13 13.70
C ALA A 104 8.70 -4.76 13.77
N ASP A 105 7.67 -3.95 13.98
CA ASP A 105 6.25 -4.34 13.95
C ASP A 105 5.70 -4.56 12.51
N GLY A 106 6.54 -4.40 11.48
CA GLY A 106 6.19 -4.59 10.08
C GLY A 106 5.42 -3.42 9.46
N TRP A 107 5.39 -2.26 10.10
CA TRP A 107 4.84 -1.05 9.51
C TRP A 107 5.81 -0.44 8.51
N GLU A 108 5.27 -0.07 7.35
CA GLU A 108 6.00 0.62 6.30
C GLU A 108 5.54 2.08 6.24
N MET A 109 6.48 3.00 6.09
CA MET A 109 6.14 4.41 5.89
C MET A 109 5.50 4.61 4.51
N ALA A 110 4.28 5.13 4.49
CA ALA A 110 3.52 5.42 3.28
C ALA A 110 3.75 6.84 2.78
N GLY A 111 4.02 7.80 3.67
CA GLY A 111 4.29 9.18 3.30
C GLY A 111 4.48 10.13 4.48
N VAL A 112 4.96 11.33 4.18
CA VAL A 112 5.13 12.44 5.15
C VAL A 112 4.49 13.69 4.55
N LEU A 113 3.70 14.40 5.35
CA LEU A 113 3.07 15.66 4.99
C LEU A 113 3.50 16.74 5.99
N ASP A 114 3.99 17.87 5.49
CA ASP A 114 4.25 19.04 6.32
C ASP A 114 2.93 19.74 6.66
N THR A 115 2.54 19.73 7.93
CA THR A 115 1.26 20.33 8.40
C THR A 115 1.46 21.68 9.07
N GLY A 116 2.71 22.05 9.38
CA GLY A 116 3.08 23.35 9.91
C GLY A 116 4.58 23.50 10.09
N ARG A 117 5.03 24.67 10.58
CA ARG A 117 6.47 24.98 10.73
C ARG A 117 7.23 23.97 11.60
N PHE A 118 6.57 23.43 12.62
CA PHE A 118 7.16 22.49 13.57
C PHE A 118 6.37 21.19 13.67
N GLU A 119 5.44 20.94 12.75
CA GLU A 119 4.54 19.78 12.80
C GLU A 119 4.50 19.07 11.44
N ARG A 120 4.53 17.75 11.48
CA ARG A 120 4.43 16.87 10.31
C ARG A 120 3.48 15.73 10.62
N ALA A 121 2.71 15.31 9.63
CA ALA A 121 1.99 14.06 9.67
C ALA A 121 2.83 12.99 8.96
N VAL A 122 2.95 11.82 9.57
CA VAL A 122 3.63 10.65 9.02
C VAL A 122 2.63 9.51 8.96
N TYR A 123 2.46 8.96 7.77
CA TYR A 123 1.52 7.89 7.51
C TYR A 123 2.28 6.58 7.35
N PHE A 124 1.76 5.52 7.94
CA PHE A 124 2.26 4.16 7.80
C PHE A 124 1.14 3.25 7.32
N LYS A 125 1.55 2.14 6.72
CA LYS A 125 0.67 1.06 6.32
C LYS A 125 1.28 -0.28 6.69
N ARG A 126 0.43 -1.28 6.88
CA ARG A 126 0.84 -2.67 7.06
C ARG A 126 -0.24 -3.60 6.52
N MET A 127 0.14 -4.77 5.99
CA MET A 127 -0.84 -5.81 5.70
C MET A 127 -1.23 -6.54 6.99
N GLN A 128 -2.52 -6.58 7.32
CA GLN A 128 -3.00 -7.56 8.28
C GLN A 128 -3.06 -8.93 7.65
N GLN A 129 -2.25 -9.82 8.20
CA GLN A 129 -2.45 -11.24 8.05
C GLN A 129 -3.53 -11.63 9.06
N THR A 130 -4.72 -11.98 8.57
CA THR A 130 -5.74 -12.58 9.43
C THR A 130 -5.11 -13.81 10.08
N PRO A 131 -5.10 -13.93 11.42
CA PRO A 131 -4.52 -15.09 12.07
C PRO A 131 -5.26 -16.32 11.56
N LYS A 132 -4.52 -17.28 11.00
CA LYS A 132 -5.06 -18.63 10.79
C LYS A 132 -5.39 -19.16 12.18
N GLU A 133 -6.68 -19.14 12.54
CA GLU A 133 -7.19 -19.95 13.64
C GLU A 133 -6.65 -21.36 13.46
N SER A 134 -5.79 -21.75 14.40
CA SER A 134 -5.23 -23.09 14.47
C SER A 134 -6.24 -23.90 15.25
N GLU A 135 -7.00 -24.71 14.53
CA GLU A 135 -7.93 -25.73 15.04
C GLU A 135 -7.17 -26.85 15.78
#